data_AF-A0A9E3SL09-F1
#
_entry.id   AF-A0A9E3SL09-F1
#
_cell.length_a   1.000
_cell.length_b   1.000
_cell.length_c   1.000
_cell.angle_alpha   90.00
_cell.angle_beta   90.00
_cell.angle_gamma   90.00
#
_symmetry.space_group_name_H-M   'P 1'
#
loop_
_entity.id
_entity.type
_entity.pdbx_description
1 polymer ?
#
loop_
_entity_poly.entity_id
_entity_poly.type
_entity_poly.pdbx_seq_one_letter_code
_entity_poly.pdbx_strand_id
1 'polypeptide(L)'
;MARGHARGTARLPASLAREPLRLAARRLPGAHATHPGRVVRQPGLLGAHRLSGAPVAREQARVIVDPFREGLAAGWKAIDAAALERDLEIEADVVVVGSGAGGGVTAEILARAGLRVAIVEEGPLKSSADFRMREREAYPQLYQESAGRQTKDKAVTILQGRCVGGSTTVNWTSSFRTPPRTLAHWRAAHGIATMGEADLAPWFARMEERLSIAPWPVPPNENNDILRRGCEKLGIPAAAIRRNVKGCWNLGYCGTGCPTNAKQSMLVTTIPAALGAGATLVHRARLE
;
A
#
# COMPACT_ATOMS: atom_id res chain seq x y z
N MET A 1 -48.53 23.96 -20.80
CA MET A 1 -47.34 23.73 -21.65
C MET A 1 -46.22 23.20 -20.79
N ALA A 2 -46.01 21.88 -20.80
CA ALA A 2 -44.97 21.20 -20.04
C ALA A 2 -43.68 21.09 -20.87
N ARG A 3 -42.52 21.42 -20.30
CA ARG A 3 -41.20 21.14 -20.90
C ARG A 3 -40.41 20.22 -19.98
N GLY A 4 -40.22 18.98 -20.45
CA GLY A 4 -39.51 17.91 -19.76
C GLY A 4 -38.00 18.15 -19.70
N HIS A 5 -37.39 17.74 -18.59
CA HIS A 5 -35.95 17.68 -18.40
C HIS A 5 -35.42 16.33 -18.91
N ALA A 6 -34.59 16.37 -19.95
CA ALA A 6 -33.86 15.20 -20.44
C ALA A 6 -32.60 14.97 -19.58
N ARG A 7 -32.48 13.77 -19.01
CA ARG A 7 -31.28 13.27 -18.33
C ARG A 7 -30.26 12.81 -19.38
N GLY A 8 -29.09 13.44 -19.42
CA GLY A 8 -27.98 13.01 -20.28
C GLY A 8 -27.17 11.88 -19.64
N THR A 9 -27.23 10.70 -20.22
CA THR A 9 -26.34 9.57 -19.92
C THR A 9 -25.18 9.58 -20.93
N ALA A 10 -23.96 9.91 -20.47
CA ALA A 10 -22.77 9.81 -21.31
C ALA A 10 -22.34 8.34 -21.39
N ARG A 11 -22.58 7.69 -22.54
CA ARG A 11 -22.00 6.38 -22.89
C ARG A 11 -20.60 6.61 -23.47
N LEU A 12 -19.59 5.94 -22.92
CA LEU A 12 -18.25 5.87 -23.51
C LEU A 12 -18.26 4.94 -24.75
N PRO A 13 -17.64 5.32 -25.88
CA PRO A 13 -17.67 4.52 -27.11
C PRO A 13 -16.75 3.29 -27.04
N ALA A 14 -17.25 2.16 -27.55
CA ALA A 14 -16.70 0.82 -27.44
C ALA A 14 -15.65 0.44 -28.52
N SER A 15 -14.70 1.31 -28.85
CA SER A 15 -13.78 1.08 -29.97
C SER A 15 -12.28 1.19 -29.64
N LEU A 16 -11.84 0.63 -28.50
CA LEU A 16 -10.41 0.51 -28.17
C LEU A 16 -9.98 -0.93 -27.84
N ALA A 17 -10.56 -1.92 -28.51
CA ALA A 17 -10.11 -3.30 -28.40
C ALA A 17 -10.06 -3.92 -29.79
N ARG A 18 -8.85 -4.14 -30.30
CA ARG A 18 -8.44 -5.23 -31.19
C ARG A 18 -7.03 -4.96 -31.71
N GLU A 19 -6.02 -5.39 -30.95
CA GLU A 19 -4.84 -6.05 -31.53
C GLU A 19 -4.26 -7.04 -30.51
N PRO A 20 -4.02 -8.31 -30.89
CA PRO A 20 -3.32 -9.26 -30.03
C PRO A 20 -1.82 -9.01 -30.07
N LEU A 21 -1.24 -8.56 -28.95
CA LEU A 21 0.20 -8.50 -28.75
C LEU A 21 0.76 -9.92 -28.59
N ARG A 22 1.56 -10.37 -29.57
CA ARG A 22 2.43 -11.55 -29.42
C ARG A 22 3.83 -11.06 -29.03
N LEU A 23 4.27 -11.35 -27.81
CA LEU A 23 5.66 -11.14 -27.41
C LEU A 23 6.39 -12.46 -27.20
N ALA A 24 7.55 -12.58 -27.88
CA ALA A 24 8.46 -13.69 -27.75
C ALA A 24 9.45 -13.44 -26.59
N ALA A 25 9.43 -14.28 -25.57
CA ALA A 25 10.37 -14.22 -24.46
C ALA A 25 11.75 -14.75 -24.88
N ARG A 26 12.82 -13.97 -24.64
CA ARG A 26 14.22 -14.45 -24.67
C ARG A 26 14.79 -14.46 -23.26
N ARG A 27 15.32 -15.62 -22.83
CA ARG A 27 16.16 -15.75 -21.62
C ARG A 27 17.55 -15.20 -21.89
N LEU A 28 18.13 -14.51 -20.90
CA LEU A 28 19.58 -14.22 -20.84
C LEU A 28 20.20 -14.95 -19.63
N PRO A 29 21.28 -15.72 -19.80
CA PRO A 29 22.03 -16.32 -18.71
C PRO A 29 23.26 -15.49 -18.31
N GLY A 30 23.65 -15.55 -17.03
CA GLY A 30 25.00 -15.16 -16.59
C GLY A 30 25.08 -14.62 -15.17
N ALA A 31 25.53 -15.47 -14.24
CA ALA A 31 26.01 -15.10 -12.91
C ALA A 31 27.54 -14.97 -12.95
N HIS A 32 28.15 -13.98 -12.26
CA HIS A 32 29.55 -14.10 -11.84
C HIS A 32 29.89 -13.26 -10.58
N ALA A 33 30.34 -14.01 -9.57
CA ALA A 33 31.50 -13.84 -8.68
C ALA A 33 31.78 -12.50 -7.95
N THR A 34 31.81 -12.65 -6.62
CA THR A 34 32.33 -11.76 -5.58
C THR A 34 33.85 -11.66 -5.55
N HIS A 35 34.40 -10.51 -5.12
CA HIS A 35 35.71 -10.45 -4.45
C HIS A 35 35.69 -9.52 -3.22
N PRO A 36 36.39 -9.88 -2.12
CA PRO A 36 36.33 -9.17 -0.84
C PRO A 36 37.47 -8.16 -0.71
N GLY A 37 37.14 -6.88 -0.50
CA GLY A 37 38.10 -5.81 -0.23
C GLY A 37 37.84 -5.20 1.15
N ARG A 38 38.85 -5.30 2.03
CA ARG A 38 38.92 -4.77 3.41
C ARG A 38 38.33 -3.36 3.58
N VAL A 39 37.51 -3.19 4.60
CA VAL A 39 37.35 -1.90 5.29
C VAL A 39 37.61 -2.09 6.78
N VAL A 40 38.66 -1.42 7.24
CA VAL A 40 39.07 -1.28 8.64
C VAL A 40 38.09 -0.37 9.37
N ARG A 41 37.55 -0.78 10.53
CA ARG A 41 37.13 0.15 11.59
C ARG A 41 37.37 -0.44 12.99
N GLN A 42 38.08 0.33 13.80
CA GLN A 42 38.35 0.10 15.22
C GLN A 42 37.04 -0.01 16.04
N PRO A 43 36.99 -0.85 17.08
CA PRO A 43 35.91 -0.82 18.05
C PRO A 43 36.14 0.32 19.05
N GLY A 44 35.51 1.47 18.80
CA GLY A 44 35.25 2.44 19.84
C GLY A 44 34.09 1.93 20.71
N LEU A 45 34.32 1.77 22.01
CA LEU A 45 33.30 1.46 23.01
C LEU A 45 32.25 2.58 23.04
N LEU A 46 31.20 2.45 22.22
CA LEU A 46 29.96 3.18 22.41
C LEU A 46 29.17 2.43 23.50
N GLY A 47 29.09 3.04 24.68
CA GLY A 47 28.29 2.54 25.79
C GLY A 47 26.88 2.20 25.32
N ALA A 48 26.48 0.95 25.51
CA ALA A 48 25.12 0.50 25.27
C ALA A 48 24.20 1.14 26.32
N HIS A 49 23.80 2.39 26.10
CA HIS A 49 22.60 2.93 26.73
C HIS A 49 21.43 2.13 26.18
N ARG A 50 21.05 1.07 26.90
CA ARG A 50 19.74 0.43 26.72
C ARG A 50 18.72 1.54 26.86
N LEU A 51 18.02 1.86 25.78
CA LEU A 51 16.79 2.63 25.83
C LEU A 51 15.81 1.80 26.67
N SER A 52 15.81 2.02 27.99
CA SER A 52 14.78 1.53 28.89
C SER A 52 13.50 2.29 28.56
N GLY A 53 12.80 1.85 27.51
CA GLY A 53 11.43 2.28 27.28
C GLY A 53 10.60 1.88 28.49
N ALA A 54 9.84 2.81 29.05
CA ALA A 54 8.86 2.50 30.08
C ALA A 54 7.96 1.34 29.59
N PRO A 55 7.54 0.43 30.48
CA PRO A 55 6.60 -0.63 30.10
C PRO A 55 5.33 0.05 29.60
N VAL A 56 5.10 -0.03 28.29
CA VAL A 56 3.82 0.37 27.69
C VAL A 56 2.77 -0.53 28.33
N ALA A 57 1.80 0.06 29.01
CA ALA A 57 0.68 -0.66 29.59
C ALA A 57 0.13 -1.60 28.50
N ARG A 58 0.20 -2.91 28.76
CA ARG A 58 -0.39 -3.93 27.90
C ARG A 58 -1.91 -3.82 28.05
N GLU A 59 -2.50 -2.82 27.43
CA GLU A 59 -3.91 -2.87 27.08
C GLU A 59 -4.09 -4.22 26.36
N GLN A 60 -4.99 -5.05 26.87
CA GLN A 60 -5.19 -6.43 26.40
C GLN A 60 -5.19 -6.41 24.88
N ALA A 61 -4.15 -7.02 24.29
CA ALA A 61 -3.92 -7.00 22.87
C ALA A 61 -5.12 -7.66 22.19
N ARG A 62 -6.10 -6.85 21.77
CA ARG A 62 -7.26 -7.34 21.02
C ARG A 62 -6.69 -8.01 19.78
N VAL A 63 -6.89 -9.32 19.66
CA VAL A 63 -6.48 -10.09 18.50
C VAL A 63 -7.24 -9.50 17.30
N ILE A 64 -6.50 -8.87 16.40
CA ILE A 64 -7.09 -8.37 15.16
C ILE A 64 -7.11 -9.53 14.19
N VAL A 65 -8.33 -9.94 13.86
CA VAL A 65 -8.64 -11.02 12.92
C VAL A 65 -7.88 -10.84 11.61
N ASP A 66 -7.44 -11.96 11.04
CA ASP A 66 -6.83 -12.00 9.70
C ASP A 66 -7.92 -12.16 8.64
N PRO A 67 -8.24 -11.09 7.87
CA PRO A 67 -9.35 -11.13 6.94
C PRO A 67 -9.14 -12.13 5.81
N PHE A 68 -7.90 -12.41 5.41
CA PHE A 68 -7.62 -13.39 4.35
C PHE A 68 -7.81 -14.81 4.86
N ARG A 69 -7.45 -15.11 6.11
CA ARG A 69 -7.72 -16.45 6.67
C ARG A 69 -9.20 -16.77 6.71
N GLU A 70 -10.01 -15.84 7.23
CA GLU A 70 -11.47 -16.03 7.29
C GLU A 70 -12.11 -15.99 5.91
N GLY A 71 -11.72 -15.02 5.08
CA GLY A 71 -12.28 -14.83 3.75
C GLY A 71 -12.01 -16.02 2.82
N LEU A 72 -10.80 -16.58 2.84
CA LEU A 72 -10.47 -17.79 2.07
C LEU A 72 -11.25 -19.01 2.58
N ALA A 73 -11.39 -19.17 3.90
CA ALA A 73 -12.24 -20.22 4.48
C ALA A 73 -13.73 -20.05 4.10
N ALA A 74 -14.18 -18.81 3.91
CA ALA A 74 -15.51 -18.46 3.43
C ALA A 74 -15.66 -18.50 1.88
N GLY A 75 -14.63 -18.94 1.15
CA GLY A 75 -14.70 -19.13 -0.30
C GLY A 75 -14.34 -17.90 -1.15
N TRP A 76 -13.60 -16.93 -0.61
CA TRP A 76 -13.03 -15.85 -1.44
C TRP A 76 -12.20 -16.41 -2.59
N LYS A 77 -12.35 -15.79 -3.76
CA LYS A 77 -11.63 -16.17 -4.98
C LYS A 77 -10.27 -15.49 -4.99
N ALA A 78 -9.27 -16.13 -4.39
CA ALA A 78 -7.87 -15.73 -4.54
C ALA A 78 -7.06 -16.86 -5.17
N ILE A 79 -6.42 -16.57 -6.30
CA ILE A 79 -5.74 -17.54 -7.14
C ILE A 79 -4.25 -17.20 -7.15
N ASP A 80 -3.41 -18.17 -6.78
CA ASP A 80 -1.96 -18.09 -6.96
C ASP A 80 -1.59 -18.49 -8.37
N ALA A 81 -1.22 -17.52 -9.21
CA ALA A 81 -0.85 -17.78 -10.59
C ALA A 81 0.40 -18.66 -10.70
N ALA A 82 1.27 -18.70 -9.68
CA ALA A 82 2.44 -19.58 -9.67
C ALA A 82 2.08 -21.07 -9.49
N ALA A 83 0.84 -21.38 -9.11
CA ALA A 83 0.35 -22.75 -8.94
C ALA A 83 -0.52 -23.22 -10.13
N LEU A 84 -0.67 -22.39 -11.17
CA LEU A 84 -1.44 -22.76 -12.36
C LEU A 84 -0.64 -23.73 -13.24
N GLU A 85 -1.25 -24.87 -13.58
CA GLU A 85 -0.68 -25.87 -14.49
C GLU A 85 -1.13 -25.68 -15.95
N ARG A 86 -2.14 -24.84 -16.16
CA ARG A 86 -2.76 -24.52 -17.45
C ARG A 86 -3.26 -23.09 -17.47
N ASP A 87 -3.52 -22.59 -18.67
CA ASP A 87 -4.09 -21.26 -18.87
C ASP A 87 -5.41 -21.12 -18.11
N LEU A 88 -5.56 -19.96 -17.47
CA LEU A 88 -6.74 -19.58 -16.70
C LEU A 88 -7.48 -18.48 -17.45
N GLU A 89 -8.72 -18.76 -17.82
CA GLU A 89 -9.62 -17.78 -18.41
C GLU A 89 -10.53 -17.19 -17.33
N ILE A 90 -10.55 -15.86 -17.20
CA ILE A 90 -11.42 -15.14 -16.29
C ILE A 90 -12.23 -14.13 -17.08
N GLU A 91 -13.54 -14.30 -17.08
CA GLU A 91 -14.45 -13.24 -17.53
C GLU A 91 -14.66 -12.20 -16.43
N ALA A 92 -14.42 -10.94 -16.77
CA ALA A 92 -14.66 -9.81 -15.89
C ALA A 92 -15.21 -8.64 -16.69
N ASP A 93 -16.01 -7.80 -16.04
CA ASP A 93 -16.44 -6.52 -16.62
C ASP A 93 -15.31 -5.49 -16.49
N VAL A 94 -14.49 -5.61 -15.44
CA VAL A 94 -13.34 -4.73 -15.18
C VAL A 94 -12.15 -5.52 -14.67
N VAL A 95 -10.96 -5.26 -15.25
CA VAL A 95 -9.68 -5.75 -14.74
C VAL A 95 -8.92 -4.60 -14.09
N VAL A 96 -8.59 -4.76 -12.81
CA VAL A 96 -7.76 -3.82 -12.04
C VAL A 96 -6.35 -4.36 -11.94
N VAL A 97 -5.40 -3.64 -12.54
CA VAL A 97 -3.99 -4.02 -12.57
C VAL A 97 -3.25 -3.35 -11.42
N GLY A 98 -2.72 -4.17 -10.52
CA GLY A 98 -2.07 -3.75 -9.28
C GLY A 98 -3.07 -3.57 -8.14
N SER A 99 -2.71 -4.10 -6.97
CA SER A 99 -3.58 -4.10 -5.78
C SER A 99 -3.20 -3.03 -4.73
N GLY A 100 -2.43 -2.01 -5.14
CA GLY A 100 -2.00 -0.90 -4.29
C GLY A 100 -3.14 0.03 -3.85
N ALA A 101 -2.78 1.21 -3.33
CA ALA A 101 -3.75 2.19 -2.80
C ALA A 101 -4.90 2.52 -3.77
N GLY A 102 -4.57 2.84 -5.03
CA GLY A 102 -5.58 3.13 -6.05
C GLY A 102 -6.35 1.89 -6.50
N GLY A 103 -5.64 0.79 -6.76
CA GLY A 103 -6.25 -0.45 -7.26
C GLY A 103 -7.22 -1.08 -6.28
N GLY A 104 -6.83 -1.22 -5.00
CA GLY A 104 -7.70 -1.78 -3.97
C GLY A 104 -8.99 -0.97 -3.79
N VAL A 105 -8.89 0.36 -3.71
CA VAL A 105 -10.06 1.25 -3.59
C VAL A 105 -10.96 1.17 -4.83
N THR A 106 -10.37 1.16 -6.02
CA THR A 106 -11.10 1.02 -7.29
C THR A 106 -11.86 -0.30 -7.33
N ALA A 107 -11.20 -1.41 -7.00
CA ALA A 107 -11.81 -2.72 -6.97
C ALA A 107 -12.97 -2.81 -5.96
N GLU A 108 -12.80 -2.26 -4.76
CA GLU A 108 -13.86 -2.20 -3.74
C GLU A 108 -15.09 -1.45 -4.27
N ILE A 109 -14.89 -0.27 -4.86
CA ILE A 109 -15.99 0.56 -5.37
C ILE A 109 -16.74 -0.16 -6.49
N LEU A 110 -16.01 -0.71 -7.47
CA LEU A 110 -16.62 -1.34 -8.65
C LEU A 110 -17.31 -2.67 -8.30
N ALA A 111 -16.70 -3.49 -7.44
CA ALA A 111 -17.32 -4.74 -6.99
C ALA A 111 -18.61 -4.48 -6.19
N ARG A 112 -18.61 -3.48 -5.30
CA ARG A 112 -19.82 -3.06 -4.57
C ARG A 112 -20.91 -2.46 -5.48
N ALA A 113 -20.54 -1.96 -6.65
CA ALA A 113 -21.49 -1.54 -7.68
C ALA A 113 -22.08 -2.71 -8.49
N GLY A 114 -21.68 -3.95 -8.18
CA GLY A 114 -22.20 -5.17 -8.81
C GLY A 114 -21.44 -5.62 -10.06
N LEU A 115 -20.29 -5.02 -10.36
CA LEU A 115 -19.45 -5.44 -11.50
C LEU A 115 -18.61 -6.68 -11.15
N ARG A 116 -18.38 -7.55 -12.14
CA ARG A 116 -17.41 -8.64 -12.05
C ARG A 116 -16.01 -8.05 -12.16
N VAL A 117 -15.30 -7.96 -11.03
CA VAL A 117 -13.96 -7.37 -10.97
C VAL A 117 -12.90 -8.46 -10.83
N ALA A 118 -11.90 -8.44 -11.71
CA ALA A 118 -10.66 -9.19 -11.54
C ALA A 118 -9.53 -8.24 -11.11
N ILE A 119 -8.83 -8.57 -10.03
CA ILE A 119 -7.65 -7.86 -9.54
C ILE A 119 -6.43 -8.69 -9.89
N VAL A 120 -5.45 -8.11 -10.57
CA VAL A 120 -4.21 -8.81 -10.95
C VAL A 120 -3.02 -8.15 -10.27
N GLU A 121 -2.23 -8.94 -9.54
CA GLU A 121 -1.09 -8.48 -8.74
C GLU A 121 0.17 -9.30 -9.03
N GLU A 122 1.29 -8.62 -9.33
CA GLU A 122 2.59 -9.25 -9.60
C GLU A 122 3.19 -9.92 -8.35
N GLY A 123 2.94 -9.35 -7.17
CA GLY A 123 3.46 -9.85 -5.92
C GLY A 123 2.66 -11.02 -5.31
N PRO A 124 3.22 -11.67 -4.27
CA PRO A 124 2.51 -12.70 -3.53
C PRO A 124 1.39 -12.11 -2.65
N LEU A 125 0.36 -12.90 -2.40
CA LEU A 125 -0.50 -12.72 -1.23
C LEU A 125 0.27 -13.17 0.03
N LYS A 126 0.32 -12.29 1.02
CA LYS A 126 0.91 -12.52 2.35
C LYS A 126 -0.05 -11.98 3.40
N SER A 127 -0.17 -12.66 4.53
CA SER A 127 -1.05 -12.25 5.62
C SER A 127 -0.29 -12.11 6.94
N SER A 128 -0.99 -11.78 8.03
CA SER A 128 -0.38 -11.52 9.34
C SER A 128 0.60 -12.60 9.80
N ALA A 129 0.30 -13.88 9.52
CA ALA A 129 1.12 -15.02 9.90
C ALA A 129 2.44 -15.12 9.10
N ASP A 130 2.54 -14.48 7.95
CA ASP A 130 3.75 -14.48 7.13
C ASP A 130 4.76 -13.41 7.55
N PHE A 131 4.31 -12.35 8.23
CA PHE A 131 5.19 -11.21 8.56
C PHE A 131 6.02 -11.52 9.81
N ARG A 132 7.31 -11.80 9.63
CA ARG A 132 8.23 -12.20 10.70
C ARG A 132 9.13 -11.09 11.24
N MET A 133 8.91 -9.84 10.80
CA MET A 133 9.72 -8.68 11.22
C MET A 133 11.22 -8.85 10.92
N ARG A 134 11.53 -9.49 9.79
CA ARG A 134 12.90 -9.75 9.33
C ARG A 134 13.08 -9.21 7.93
N GLU A 135 13.96 -8.24 7.77
CA GLU A 135 14.24 -7.56 6.51
C GLU A 135 14.72 -8.55 5.43
N ARG A 136 15.55 -9.53 5.83
CA ARG A 136 16.03 -10.62 4.94
C ARG A 136 14.91 -11.45 4.31
N GLU A 137 13.75 -11.53 4.96
CA GLU A 137 12.57 -12.26 4.47
C GLU A 137 11.62 -11.29 3.75
N ALA A 138 11.39 -10.11 4.34
CA ALA A 138 10.43 -9.14 3.83
C ALA A 138 10.87 -8.47 2.53
N TYR A 139 12.14 -8.08 2.38
CA TYR A 139 12.58 -7.35 1.18
C TYR A 139 12.41 -8.16 -0.10
N PRO A 140 12.90 -9.42 -0.21
CA PRO A 140 12.71 -10.21 -1.43
C PRO A 140 11.25 -10.57 -1.73
N GLN A 141 10.40 -10.64 -0.69
CA GLN A 141 9.02 -11.08 -0.83
C GLN A 141 8.02 -9.94 -1.09
N LEU A 142 8.27 -8.75 -0.53
CA LEU A 142 7.29 -7.67 -0.46
C LEU A 142 7.68 -6.42 -1.25
N TYR A 143 8.93 -6.32 -1.72
CA TYR A 143 9.42 -5.17 -2.46
C TYR A 143 9.87 -5.56 -3.87
N GLN A 144 9.73 -4.61 -4.79
CA GLN A 144 10.27 -4.75 -6.13
C GLN A 144 11.79 -4.85 -6.07
N GLU A 145 12.37 -5.81 -6.80
CA GLU A 145 13.83 -6.02 -6.88
C GLU A 145 14.49 -6.12 -5.49
N SER A 146 13.80 -6.69 -4.50
CA SER A 146 14.30 -6.79 -3.12
C SER A 146 14.69 -5.43 -2.51
N ALA A 147 13.95 -4.36 -2.84
CA ALA A 147 14.26 -2.98 -2.48
C ALA A 147 15.53 -2.40 -3.15
N GLY A 148 16.05 -3.07 -4.19
CA GLY A 148 17.22 -2.66 -4.96
C GLY A 148 16.92 -1.77 -6.16
N ARG A 149 15.64 -1.43 -6.42
CA ARG A 149 15.25 -0.58 -7.55
C ARG A 149 15.82 0.82 -7.41
N GLN A 150 16.45 1.33 -8.47
CA GLN A 150 17.12 2.63 -8.47
C GLN A 150 16.83 3.41 -9.76
N THR A 151 17.04 4.72 -9.70
CA THR A 151 17.16 5.57 -10.89
C THR A 151 18.35 5.14 -11.75
N LYS A 152 18.33 5.51 -13.05
CA LYS A 152 19.38 5.10 -14.02
C LYS A 152 20.80 5.49 -13.57
N ASP A 153 20.93 6.64 -12.91
CA ASP A 153 22.17 7.18 -12.36
C ASP A 153 22.49 6.65 -10.95
N LYS A 154 21.62 5.81 -10.37
CA LYS A 154 21.71 5.23 -9.03
C LYS A 154 21.66 6.25 -7.89
N ALA A 155 21.27 7.50 -8.17
CA ALA A 155 21.21 8.56 -7.17
C ALA A 155 20.05 8.37 -6.18
N VAL A 156 18.96 7.72 -6.61
CA VAL A 156 17.76 7.52 -5.79
C VAL A 156 17.32 6.06 -5.83
N THR A 157 17.11 5.48 -4.65
CA THR A 157 16.46 4.17 -4.48
C THR A 157 14.94 4.34 -4.42
N ILE A 158 14.22 3.51 -5.16
CA ILE A 158 12.75 3.52 -5.23
C ILE A 158 12.20 2.32 -4.47
N LEU A 159 11.64 2.57 -3.29
CA LEU A 159 10.97 1.55 -2.49
C LEU A 159 9.53 1.35 -2.96
N GLN A 160 9.30 0.32 -3.76
CA GLN A 160 7.99 -0.04 -4.29
C GLN A 160 7.55 -1.39 -3.72
N GLY A 161 6.34 -1.45 -3.16
CA GLY A 161 5.76 -2.71 -2.72
C GLY A 161 5.33 -3.59 -3.89
N ARG A 162 5.70 -4.86 -3.83
CA ARG A 162 5.35 -5.95 -4.77
C ARG A 162 4.73 -7.10 -3.97
N CYS A 163 3.49 -6.90 -3.54
CA CYS A 163 2.68 -7.87 -2.80
C CYS A 163 1.22 -7.40 -2.83
N VAL A 164 0.29 -8.27 -2.45
CA VAL A 164 -1.12 -7.87 -2.32
C VAL A 164 -1.25 -6.69 -1.34
N GLY A 165 -1.89 -5.61 -1.79
CA GLY A 165 -1.96 -4.32 -1.10
C GLY A 165 -0.87 -3.31 -1.53
N GLY A 166 0.10 -3.73 -2.34
CA GLY A 166 1.22 -2.92 -2.84
C GLY A 166 1.99 -2.20 -1.74
N SER A 167 2.45 -0.98 -2.02
CA SER A 167 3.19 -0.16 -1.05
C SER A 167 2.40 0.14 0.25
N THR A 168 1.07 -0.01 0.26
CA THR A 168 0.30 0.19 1.50
C THR A 168 0.57 -0.91 2.53
N THR A 169 0.97 -2.10 2.10
CA THR A 169 1.37 -3.21 2.98
C THR A 169 2.68 -2.91 3.71
N VAL A 170 3.59 -2.15 3.08
CA VAL A 170 4.97 -1.95 3.55
C VAL A 170 5.33 -0.49 3.90
N ASN A 171 4.42 0.48 3.77
CA ASN A 171 4.70 1.88 4.15
C ASN A 171 4.69 2.12 5.68
N TRP A 172 5.05 3.34 6.11
CA TRP A 172 5.08 3.77 7.52
C TRP A 172 3.77 4.41 8.01
N THR A 173 2.63 4.12 7.39
CA THR A 173 1.28 4.52 7.83
C THR A 173 1.01 6.03 7.91
N SER A 174 1.98 6.87 7.56
CA SER A 174 1.85 8.32 7.63
C SER A 174 0.83 8.79 6.61
N SER A 175 -0.15 9.56 7.07
CA SER A 175 -1.30 9.98 6.27
C SER A 175 -1.40 11.50 6.25
N PHE A 176 -1.33 12.08 5.06
CA PHE A 176 -1.36 13.53 4.84
C PHE A 176 -2.42 13.86 3.79
N ARG A 177 -3.13 14.95 4.00
CA ARG A 177 -3.86 15.60 2.89
C ARG A 177 -2.84 16.30 1.99
N THR A 178 -3.14 16.36 0.70
CA THR A 178 -2.32 17.11 -0.25
C THR A 178 -2.30 18.59 0.14
N PRO A 179 -1.13 19.25 0.22
CA PRO A 179 -1.06 20.67 0.59
C PRO A 179 -1.79 21.58 -0.42
N PRO A 180 -2.42 22.68 0.04
CA PRO A 180 -3.12 23.65 -0.81
C PRO A 180 -2.29 24.14 -2.00
N ARG A 181 -1.02 24.48 -1.74
CA ARG A 181 -0.09 24.97 -2.78
C ARG A 181 0.15 23.93 -3.89
N THR A 182 0.18 22.65 -3.55
CA THR A 182 0.38 21.57 -4.52
C THR A 182 -0.86 21.40 -5.39
N LEU A 183 -2.05 21.45 -4.78
CA LEU A 183 -3.33 21.43 -5.48
C LEU A 183 -3.48 22.62 -6.44
N ALA A 184 -3.15 23.83 -5.97
CA ALA A 184 -3.14 25.04 -6.78
C ALA A 184 -2.17 24.92 -7.97
N HIS A 185 -0.97 24.39 -7.75
CA HIS A 185 0.00 24.14 -8.81
C HIS A 185 -0.54 23.18 -9.87
N TRP A 186 -1.15 22.05 -9.47
CA TRP A 186 -1.73 21.10 -10.43
C TRP A 186 -2.85 21.70 -11.27
N ARG A 187 -3.70 22.54 -10.65
CA ARG A 187 -4.75 23.27 -11.38
C ARG A 187 -4.16 24.23 -12.41
N ALA A 188 -3.20 25.05 -12.01
CA ALA A 188 -2.63 26.10 -12.84
C ALA A 188 -1.70 25.56 -13.95
N ALA A 189 -0.80 24.64 -13.61
CA ALA A 189 0.25 24.16 -14.51
C ALA A 189 -0.19 22.99 -15.40
N HIS A 190 -1.18 22.21 -14.97
CA HIS A 190 -1.63 20.99 -15.67
C HIS A 190 -3.11 21.01 -16.06
N GLY A 191 -3.83 22.11 -15.81
CA GLY A 191 -5.22 22.28 -16.24
C GLY A 191 -6.22 21.34 -15.54
N ILE A 192 -5.88 20.76 -14.38
CA ILE A 192 -6.73 19.79 -13.68
C ILE A 192 -7.77 20.55 -12.84
N ALA A 193 -8.84 21.02 -13.48
CA ALA A 193 -9.80 21.95 -12.90
C ALA A 193 -10.51 21.47 -11.62
N THR A 194 -10.65 20.16 -11.41
CA THR A 194 -11.38 19.55 -10.28
C THR A 194 -10.48 19.08 -9.13
N MET A 195 -9.33 19.75 -8.96
CA MET A 195 -8.29 19.35 -8.01
C MET A 195 -8.07 20.42 -6.92
N GLY A 196 -9.10 21.19 -6.57
CA GLY A 196 -9.08 22.15 -5.46
C GLY A 196 -9.30 21.49 -4.11
N GLU A 197 -9.03 22.23 -3.03
CA GLU A 197 -9.25 21.73 -1.66
C GLU A 197 -10.71 21.34 -1.42
N ALA A 198 -11.65 22.17 -1.85
CA ALA A 198 -13.08 21.89 -1.73
C ALA A 198 -13.50 20.67 -2.56
N ASP A 199 -12.91 20.50 -3.76
CA ASP A 199 -13.19 19.36 -4.64
C ASP A 199 -12.75 18.04 -3.99
N LEU A 200 -11.60 18.04 -3.30
CA LEU A 200 -11.01 16.85 -2.69
C LEU A 200 -11.42 16.60 -1.24
N ALA A 201 -11.92 17.61 -0.52
CA ALA A 201 -12.28 17.49 0.89
C ALA A 201 -13.23 16.33 1.20
N PRO A 202 -14.31 16.08 0.43
CA PRO A 202 -15.18 14.92 0.65
C PRO A 202 -14.45 13.58 0.47
N TRP A 203 -13.54 13.49 -0.51
CA TRP A 203 -12.77 12.27 -0.77
C TRP A 203 -11.73 12.00 0.32
N PHE A 204 -11.06 13.05 0.81
CA PHE A 204 -10.17 12.94 1.96
C PHE A 204 -10.92 12.51 3.22
N ALA A 205 -12.07 13.14 3.52
CA ALA A 205 -12.89 12.77 4.68
C ALA A 205 -13.31 11.29 4.61
N ARG A 206 -13.81 10.84 3.46
CA ARG A 206 -14.22 9.45 3.25
C ARG A 206 -13.07 8.46 3.47
N MET A 207 -11.88 8.75 2.96
CA MET A 207 -10.73 7.86 3.14
C MET A 207 -10.15 7.92 4.56
N GLU A 208 -10.20 9.08 5.21
CA GLU A 208 -9.83 9.23 6.62
C GLU A 208 -10.70 8.37 7.53
N GLU A 209 -12.02 8.40 7.31
CA GLU A 209 -12.94 7.52 8.01
C GLU A 209 -12.69 6.05 7.66
N ARG A 210 -12.67 5.71 6.36
CA ARG A 210 -12.54 4.33 5.85
C ARG A 210 -11.29 3.62 6.37
N LEU A 211 -10.18 4.36 6.51
CA LEU A 211 -8.88 3.83 6.93
C LEU A 211 -8.55 4.15 8.39
N SER A 212 -9.51 4.66 9.17
CA SER A 212 -9.33 5.01 10.59
C SER A 212 -8.13 5.95 10.81
N ILE A 213 -7.99 6.98 9.98
CA ILE A 213 -6.88 7.94 10.05
C ILE A 213 -7.10 8.90 11.23
N ALA A 214 -6.28 8.74 12.27
CA ALA A 214 -6.31 9.57 13.46
C ALA A 214 -4.88 9.97 13.89
N PRO A 215 -4.70 10.99 14.73
CA PRO A 215 -3.44 11.24 15.41
C PRO A 215 -2.94 9.96 16.10
N TRP A 216 -1.63 9.74 16.12
CA TRP A 216 -1.06 8.57 16.78
C TRP A 216 -1.38 8.61 18.30
N PRO A 217 -2.06 7.59 18.87
CA PRO A 217 -2.50 7.62 20.27
C PRO A 217 -1.39 7.51 21.32
N VAL A 218 -0.14 7.32 20.90
CA VAL A 218 0.99 7.15 21.82
C VAL A 218 1.81 8.43 21.81
N PRO A 219 2.26 8.93 22.98
CA PRO A 219 3.20 10.04 23.04
C PRO A 219 4.46 9.78 22.20
N PRO A 220 5.09 10.83 21.64
CA PRO A 220 6.37 10.69 20.98
C PRO A 220 7.40 10.12 21.96
N ASN A 221 8.31 9.28 21.46
CA ASN A 221 9.50 8.92 22.22
C ASN A 221 10.40 10.16 22.40
N GLU A 222 11.37 10.08 23.32
CA GLU A 222 12.23 11.22 23.64
C GLU A 222 13.01 11.75 22.42
N ASN A 223 13.42 10.88 21.50
CA ASN A 223 14.10 11.28 20.26
C ASN A 223 13.21 12.17 19.37
N ASN A 224 11.91 11.91 19.33
CA ASN A 224 10.97 12.74 18.60
C ASN A 224 10.57 13.98 19.42
N ASP A 225 10.46 13.85 20.73
CA ASP A 225 10.03 14.96 21.60
C ASP A 225 11.09 16.07 21.70
N ILE A 226 12.39 15.72 21.72
CA ILE A 226 13.45 16.73 21.69
C ILE A 226 13.43 17.58 20.41
N LEU A 227 13.06 16.98 19.26
CA LEU A 227 12.88 17.70 18.01
C LEU A 227 11.67 18.64 18.08
N ARG A 228 10.55 18.19 18.67
CA ARG A 228 9.37 19.04 18.91
C ARG A 228 9.71 20.25 19.77
N ARG A 229 10.38 20.04 20.90
CA ARG A 229 10.80 21.13 21.81
C ARG A 229 11.78 22.09 21.12
N GLY A 230 12.68 21.59 20.28
CA GLY A 230 13.56 22.40 19.45
C GLY A 230 12.79 23.27 18.45
N CYS A 231 11.81 22.69 17.76
CA CYS A 231 10.94 23.42 16.84
C CYS A 231 10.16 24.53 17.56
N GLU A 232 9.60 24.25 18.74
CA GLU A 232 8.89 25.23 19.57
C GLU A 232 9.77 26.42 19.94
N LYS A 233 11.02 26.18 20.39
CA LYS A 233 11.98 27.25 20.71
C LYS A 233 12.33 28.14 19.51
N LEU A 234 12.27 27.58 18.31
CA LEU A 234 12.58 28.28 17.05
C LEU A 234 11.34 28.87 16.37
N GLY A 235 10.14 28.69 16.95
CA GLY A 235 8.89 29.10 16.31
C GLY A 235 8.53 28.30 15.05
N ILE A 236 9.07 27.10 14.89
CA ILE A 236 8.78 26.20 13.76
C ILE A 236 7.57 25.32 14.13
N PRO A 237 6.48 25.30 13.34
CA PRO A 237 5.34 24.44 13.61
C PRO A 237 5.71 22.95 13.55
N ALA A 238 5.33 22.20 14.60
CA ALA A 238 5.48 20.76 14.68
C ALA A 238 4.15 20.12 15.10
N ALA A 239 3.82 18.95 14.53
CA ALA A 239 2.58 18.23 14.82
C ALA A 239 2.80 16.72 14.82
N ALA A 240 1.96 16.00 15.56
CA ALA A 240 1.93 14.54 15.51
C ALA A 240 1.36 14.05 14.17
N ILE A 241 2.05 13.12 13.53
CA ILE A 241 1.62 12.55 12.25
C ILE A 241 0.34 11.71 12.46
N ARG A 242 -0.66 11.93 11.60
CA ARG A 242 -1.85 11.08 11.54
C ARG A 242 -1.52 9.76 10.87
N ARG A 243 -2.11 8.67 11.36
CA ARG A 243 -1.80 7.29 10.93
C ARG A 243 -3.04 6.49 10.63
N ASN A 244 -3.00 5.65 9.60
CA ASN A 244 -4.05 4.68 9.26
C ASN A 244 -3.86 3.36 10.02
N VAL A 245 -4.13 3.35 11.33
CA VAL A 245 -3.94 2.17 12.19
C VAL A 245 -5.12 1.94 13.13
N LYS A 246 -5.41 0.67 13.44
CA LYS A 246 -6.42 0.25 14.42
C LYS A 246 -5.79 -0.78 15.36
N GLY A 247 -5.73 -0.51 16.67
CA GLY A 247 -5.13 -1.43 17.65
C GLY A 247 -3.63 -1.71 17.42
N CYS A 248 -2.84 -0.69 17.06
CA CYS A 248 -1.41 -0.84 16.78
C CYS A 248 -0.60 -1.14 18.05
N TRP A 249 0.21 -2.21 18.03
CA TRP A 249 1.07 -2.61 19.15
C TRP A 249 2.43 -1.90 19.16
N ASN A 250 2.60 -0.89 18.31
CA ASN A 250 3.80 -0.06 18.24
C ASN A 250 5.13 -0.83 18.07
N LEU A 251 5.13 -1.86 17.21
CA LEU A 251 6.26 -2.77 17.03
C LEU A 251 7.48 -2.14 16.33
N GLY A 252 7.32 -1.04 15.60
CA GLY A 252 8.39 -0.38 14.84
C GLY A 252 8.69 -0.99 13.45
N TYR A 253 8.21 -2.19 13.15
CA TYR A 253 8.51 -2.93 11.91
C TYR A 253 7.52 -2.70 10.76
N CYS A 254 7.05 -1.47 10.57
CA CYS A 254 6.02 -1.19 9.55
C CYS A 254 6.50 -1.53 8.12
N GLY A 255 7.80 -1.39 7.85
CA GLY A 255 8.41 -1.73 6.56
C GLY A 255 8.29 -3.20 6.14
N THR A 256 8.12 -4.12 7.10
CA THR A 256 8.23 -5.56 6.83
C THR A 256 6.89 -6.30 6.80
N GLY A 257 5.80 -5.56 6.58
CA GLY A 257 4.43 -6.06 6.77
C GLY A 257 4.01 -6.07 8.25
N CYS A 258 2.70 -5.98 8.50
CA CYS A 258 2.16 -5.85 9.86
C CYS A 258 1.68 -7.21 10.42
N PRO A 259 2.38 -7.82 11.39
CA PRO A 259 2.05 -9.15 11.90
C PRO A 259 0.77 -9.20 12.74
N THR A 260 0.15 -8.05 12.99
CA THR A 260 -1.03 -7.93 13.87
C THR A 260 -2.24 -7.39 13.14
N ASN A 261 -2.21 -7.22 11.81
CA ASN A 261 -3.29 -6.61 11.02
C ASN A 261 -3.71 -5.18 11.46
N ALA A 262 -2.94 -4.53 12.32
CA ALA A 262 -3.28 -3.19 12.83
C ALA A 262 -3.14 -2.10 11.77
N LYS A 263 -2.21 -2.27 10.81
CA LYS A 263 -2.03 -1.34 9.70
C LYS A 263 -3.24 -1.42 8.77
N GLN A 264 -4.00 -0.33 8.62
CA GLN A 264 -5.14 -0.25 7.72
C GLN A 264 -4.69 -0.08 6.26
N SER A 265 -3.88 -1.02 5.77
CA SER A 265 -3.45 -1.13 4.38
C SER A 265 -4.58 -1.67 3.50
N MET A 266 -4.43 -1.61 2.18
CA MET A 266 -5.40 -2.20 1.25
C MET A 266 -5.54 -3.71 1.45
N LEU A 267 -4.48 -4.38 1.91
CA LEU A 267 -4.48 -5.80 2.29
C LEU A 267 -5.53 -6.13 3.36
N VAL A 268 -5.81 -5.24 4.32
CA VAL A 268 -6.77 -5.52 5.39
C VAL A 268 -8.08 -4.71 5.28
N THR A 269 -8.20 -3.84 4.28
CA THR A 269 -9.35 -2.93 4.13
C THR A 269 -10.09 -3.15 2.82
N THR A 270 -9.60 -2.58 1.72
CA THR A 270 -10.33 -2.46 0.46
C THR A 270 -10.31 -3.77 -0.35
N ILE A 271 -9.20 -4.50 -0.37
CA ILE A 271 -9.12 -5.80 -1.07
C ILE A 271 -10.04 -6.84 -0.41
N PRO A 272 -10.00 -7.04 0.92
CA PRO A 272 -11.01 -7.83 1.62
C PRO A 272 -12.46 -7.45 1.29
N ALA A 273 -12.76 -6.16 1.24
CA ALA A 273 -14.10 -5.69 0.92
C ALA A 273 -14.50 -5.96 -0.55
N ALA A 274 -13.56 -5.88 -1.49
CA ALA A 274 -13.79 -6.25 -2.89
C ALA A 274 -14.05 -7.76 -3.03
N LEU A 275 -13.22 -8.59 -2.38
CA LEU A 275 -13.37 -10.05 -2.38
C LEU A 275 -14.68 -10.49 -1.73
N GLY A 276 -15.06 -9.87 -0.61
CA GLY A 276 -16.37 -10.06 0.03
C GLY A 276 -17.56 -9.66 -0.83
N ALA A 277 -17.36 -8.75 -1.79
CA ALA A 277 -18.35 -8.38 -2.80
C ALA A 277 -18.28 -9.25 -4.09
N GLY A 278 -17.47 -10.31 -4.09
CA GLY A 278 -17.39 -11.28 -5.18
C GLY A 278 -16.29 -11.03 -6.23
N ALA A 279 -15.38 -10.08 -6.00
CA ALA A 279 -14.21 -9.90 -6.84
C ALA A 279 -13.29 -11.14 -6.82
N THR A 280 -12.51 -11.31 -7.88
CA THR A 280 -11.47 -12.35 -7.98
C THR A 280 -10.09 -11.70 -7.90
N LEU A 281 -9.22 -12.19 -7.04
CA LEU A 281 -7.82 -11.80 -6.97
C LEU A 281 -6.95 -12.87 -7.65
N VAL A 282 -6.11 -12.47 -8.59
CA VAL A 282 -5.03 -13.28 -9.15
C VAL A 282 -3.72 -12.64 -8.73
N HIS A 283 -2.92 -13.36 -7.95
CA HIS A 283 -1.63 -12.86 -7.46
C HIS A 283 -0.46 -13.68 -8.03
N ARG A 284 0.76 -13.14 -7.92
CA ARG A 284 1.94 -13.63 -8.65
C ARG A 284 1.75 -13.65 -10.17
N ALA A 285 0.94 -12.74 -10.70
CA ALA A 285 0.69 -12.57 -12.11
C ALA A 285 1.14 -11.17 -12.55
N ARG A 286 2.15 -11.11 -13.42
CA ARG A 286 2.64 -9.87 -14.01
C ARG A 286 2.01 -9.68 -15.37
N LEU A 287 1.52 -8.48 -15.66
CA LEU A 287 1.11 -8.12 -17.01
C LEU A 287 2.33 -7.73 -17.84
N GLU A 288 2.34 -8.18 -19.09
CA GLU A 288 3.36 -7.88 -20.10
C GLU A 288 2.77 -7.04 -21.23
#